data_AF-A0A8C2CL05-F1
#
_entry.id   AF-A0A8C2CL05-F1
#
_cell.length_a   1.000
_cell.length_b   1.000
_cell.length_c   1.000
_cell.angle_alpha   90.00
_cell.angle_beta   90.00
_cell.angle_gamma   90.00
#
_symmetry.space_group_name_H-M   'P 1'
#
loop_
_entity.id
_entity.type
_entity.pdbx_description
1 polymer ?
#
loop_
_entity_poly.entity_id
_entity_poly.type
_entity_poly.pdbx_seq_one_letter_code
_entity_poly.pdbx_strand_id
1 'polypeptide(L)'
;MPLNAFAASLLKRPTQSDPKRMAVGHGVRCLNQLAELPELHQMMRQTCRDYAQKELAPIAAQLDKDHKFPAKQIQELGGMGVMAVEVPESLGGAGMDYLAYCLAVEELSRGCASTGVIVSVNNSLYLGPILKFGTEEQKKQWITPLHHGEESGLFQIHYPVIYLICYFILFKNQGISAFLVPMPHPGLSLGKKEDKLGIQASSTANIILEDCRIPLSNMLGERGMGFKIAMQTLDSGRLGIAAQALGIAQAALDCAADYAHKRTAFGALIGKLQAIQFKLADMALAIESARLLIWRAAMLRDAKKPFTKEAAMAKLGASEAATFVSHQAIQVLGGMGYVTDMPAERHYRDARITEIYEGTSEIQRLVIANNILKEYQQ
;
A
#
# COMPACT_ATOMS: atom_id res chain seq x y z
N MET A 1 15.97 -13.14 34.13
CA MET A 1 16.96 -13.91 33.33
C MET A 1 17.11 -13.20 32.00
N PRO A 2 18.32 -12.73 31.63
CA PRO A 2 18.44 -11.58 30.75
C PRO A 2 18.32 -11.92 29.25
N LEU A 3 17.59 -11.02 28.59
CA LEU A 3 17.38 -10.78 27.16
C LEU A 3 18.67 -10.42 26.40
N ASN A 4 19.68 -11.30 26.33
CA ASN A 4 20.95 -10.94 25.66
C ASN A 4 21.57 -12.00 24.72
N ALA A 5 20.79 -12.98 24.26
CA ALA A 5 21.32 -14.01 23.35
C ALA A 5 20.95 -13.82 21.86
N PHE A 6 19.90 -13.04 21.54
CA PHE A 6 19.43 -12.91 20.15
C PHE A 6 20.04 -11.72 19.39
N ALA A 7 20.44 -10.66 20.10
CA ALA A 7 21.11 -9.48 19.51
C ALA A 7 22.60 -9.71 19.19
N ALA A 8 23.24 -10.73 19.79
CA ALA A 8 24.68 -10.96 19.66
C ALA A 8 25.09 -11.83 18.45
N SER A 9 24.15 -12.50 17.78
CA SER A 9 24.46 -13.34 16.60
C SER A 9 24.54 -12.55 15.28
N LEU A 10 24.14 -11.27 15.27
CA LEU A 10 24.10 -10.41 14.08
C LEU A 10 25.37 -9.55 13.87
N LEU A 11 26.40 -9.69 14.73
CA LEU A 11 27.61 -8.84 14.70
C LEU A 11 28.93 -9.60 14.49
N LYS A 12 28.92 -10.70 13.71
CA LYS A 12 30.18 -11.28 13.20
C LYS A 12 30.58 -10.59 11.90
N ARG A 13 31.50 -9.63 12.01
CA ARG A 13 32.19 -8.98 10.88
C ARG A 13 32.83 -10.04 9.97
N PRO A 14 32.71 -9.95 8.63
CA PRO A 14 33.49 -10.80 7.74
C PRO A 14 34.97 -10.41 7.84
N THR A 15 35.81 -11.41 8.07
CA THR A 15 37.27 -11.31 8.04
C THR A 15 37.76 -11.11 6.61
N GLN A 16 38.68 -10.15 6.45
CA GLN A 16 39.57 -9.86 5.31
C GLN A 16 39.37 -10.68 4.02
N SER A 17 38.90 -10.00 2.98
CA SER A 17 38.87 -10.47 1.60
C SER A 17 40.25 -10.44 0.94
N ASP A 18 40.59 -11.54 0.28
CA ASP A 18 41.79 -11.83 -0.52
C ASP A 18 42.02 -10.83 -1.69
N PRO A 19 43.19 -10.16 -1.81
CA PRO A 19 43.39 -9.02 -2.71
C PRO A 19 43.86 -9.37 -4.14
N LYS A 20 43.31 -10.42 -4.77
CA LYS A 20 43.65 -10.77 -6.17
C LYS A 20 42.42 -11.09 -7.03
N ARG A 21 41.61 -10.07 -7.33
CA ARG A 21 40.73 -10.03 -8.52
C ARG A 21 40.30 -8.60 -8.86
N MET A 22 41.28 -7.73 -9.13
CA MET A 22 41.04 -6.47 -9.86
C MET A 22 41.79 -6.55 -11.18
N ALA A 23 41.16 -7.15 -12.18
CA ALA A 23 41.56 -6.97 -13.58
C ALA A 23 40.58 -5.99 -14.20
N VAL A 24 41.06 -4.77 -14.41
CA VAL A 24 40.38 -3.65 -15.06
C VAL A 24 40.35 -3.93 -16.56
N GLY A 25 39.14 -4.17 -17.10
CA GLY A 25 38.86 -4.30 -18.53
C GLY A 25 38.13 -3.08 -19.07
N HIS A 26 38.64 -2.52 -20.16
CA HIS A 26 38.20 -1.27 -20.78
C HIS A 26 36.75 -1.28 -21.31
N GLY A 27 36.07 -0.14 -21.13
CA GLY A 27 35.22 0.44 -22.16
C GLY A 27 33.96 -0.34 -22.57
N VAL A 28 32.96 -0.42 -21.68
CA VAL A 28 31.55 -0.43 -22.08
C VAL A 28 30.79 0.43 -21.07
N ARG A 29 30.03 1.42 -21.55
CA ARG A 29 29.04 2.16 -20.77
C ARG A 29 28.02 1.17 -20.19
N CYS A 30 28.29 0.65 -19.00
CA CYS A 30 27.39 -0.26 -18.30
C CYS A 30 26.42 0.57 -17.47
N LEU A 31 25.21 0.79 -18.00
CA LEU A 31 23.99 1.11 -17.27
C LEU A 31 23.54 -0.07 -16.37
N ASN A 32 24.47 -0.82 -15.77
CA ASN A 32 24.19 -2.06 -15.04
C ASN A 32 23.92 -1.85 -13.53
N GLN A 33 23.74 -0.62 -13.06
CA GLN A 33 23.42 -0.32 -11.65
C GLN A 33 22.37 0.79 -11.52
N LEU A 34 21.19 0.62 -12.13
CA LEU A 34 20.10 1.60 -12.00
C LEU A 34 19.10 1.30 -10.87
N ALA A 35 19.04 0.10 -10.30
CA ALA A 35 17.95 -0.24 -9.37
C ALA A 35 18.25 -1.42 -8.43
N GLU A 36 19.35 -1.38 -7.68
CA GLU A 36 19.45 -2.23 -6.49
C GLU A 36 18.82 -1.50 -5.30
N LEU A 37 17.83 -2.13 -4.66
CA LEU A 37 17.23 -1.59 -3.44
C LEU A 37 18.28 -1.58 -2.32
N PRO A 38 18.33 -0.56 -1.45
CA PRO A 38 19.16 -0.61 -0.26
C PRO A 38 18.82 -1.85 0.61
N GLU A 39 19.79 -2.35 1.36
CA GLU A 39 19.66 -3.59 2.16
C GLU A 39 18.41 -3.58 3.05
N LEU A 40 18.15 -2.46 3.74
CA LEU A 40 16.99 -2.33 4.63
C LEU A 40 15.65 -2.43 3.87
N HIS A 41 15.56 -1.89 2.65
CA HIS A 41 14.40 -2.02 1.77
C HIS A 41 14.22 -3.46 1.28
N GLN A 42 15.32 -4.15 0.96
CA GLN A 42 15.28 -5.57 0.61
C GLN A 42 14.77 -6.42 1.78
N MET A 43 15.24 -6.15 3.01
CA MET A 43 14.80 -6.82 4.22
C MET A 43 13.31 -6.56 4.51
N MET A 44 12.84 -5.32 4.40
CA MET A 44 11.41 -4.97 4.56
C MET A 44 10.55 -5.73 3.54
N ARG A 45 10.95 -5.71 2.26
CA ARG A 45 10.26 -6.43 1.18
C ARG A 45 10.21 -7.93 1.47
N GLN A 46 11.34 -8.54 1.81
CA GLN A 46 11.42 -9.98 2.08
C GLN A 46 10.56 -10.38 3.28
N THR A 47 10.61 -9.60 4.37
CA THR A 47 9.81 -9.84 5.57
C THR A 47 8.31 -9.78 5.26
N CYS A 48 7.86 -8.76 4.53
CA CYS A 48 6.46 -8.62 4.14
C CYS A 48 6.02 -9.72 3.16
N ARG A 49 6.91 -10.14 2.25
CA ARG A 49 6.68 -11.24 1.32
C ARG A 49 6.45 -12.56 2.03
N ASP A 50 7.33 -12.90 2.97
CA ASP A 50 7.25 -14.14 3.74
C ASP A 50 5.98 -14.17 4.60
N TYR A 51 5.66 -13.04 5.25
CA TYR A 51 4.42 -12.89 6.00
C TYR A 51 3.18 -13.02 5.11
N ALA A 52 3.15 -12.35 3.95
CA ALA A 52 2.04 -12.43 3.01
C ALA A 52 1.81 -13.86 2.51
N GLN A 53 2.89 -14.60 2.24
CA GLN A 53 2.80 -15.96 1.73
C GLN A 53 2.37 -16.96 2.80
N LYS A 54 2.78 -16.76 4.05
CA LYS A 54 2.50 -17.67 5.16
C LYS A 54 1.18 -17.38 5.87
N GLU A 55 0.88 -16.10 6.12
CA GLU A 55 -0.20 -15.70 7.04
C GLU A 55 -1.39 -15.02 6.32
N LEU A 56 -1.21 -14.51 5.09
CA LEU A 56 -2.29 -13.84 4.34
C LEU A 56 -2.85 -14.70 3.21
N ALA A 57 -2.02 -15.18 2.30
CA ALA A 57 -2.44 -15.90 1.11
C ALA A 57 -3.34 -17.12 1.42
N PRO A 58 -3.03 -17.96 2.44
CA PRO A 58 -3.86 -19.13 2.77
C PRO A 58 -5.28 -18.80 3.24
N ILE A 59 -5.50 -17.61 3.81
CA ILE A 59 -6.79 -17.21 4.38
C ILE A 59 -7.56 -16.21 3.52
N ALA A 60 -6.91 -15.61 2.51
CA ALA A 60 -7.49 -14.52 1.73
C ALA A 60 -8.81 -14.90 1.05
N ALA A 61 -9.00 -16.16 0.63
CA ALA A 61 -10.25 -16.61 0.00
C ALA A 61 -11.39 -16.69 1.02
N GLN A 62 -11.10 -17.17 2.23
CA GLN A 62 -12.09 -17.23 3.31
C GLN A 62 -12.47 -15.83 3.79
N LEU A 63 -11.50 -14.92 3.93
CA LEU A 63 -11.75 -13.54 4.32
C LEU A 63 -12.65 -12.80 3.32
N ASP A 64 -12.41 -13.01 2.01
CA ASP A 64 -13.24 -12.44 0.94
C ASP A 64 -14.65 -13.01 1.00
N LYS A 65 -14.80 -14.34 1.08
CA LYS A 65 -16.12 -15.02 1.13
C LYS A 65 -16.95 -14.63 2.35
N ASP A 66 -16.32 -14.45 3.51
CA ASP A 66 -17.00 -14.11 4.76
C ASP A 66 -17.13 -12.60 4.99
N HIS A 67 -16.56 -11.78 4.09
CA HIS A 67 -16.49 -10.32 4.21
C HIS A 67 -15.88 -9.91 5.56
N LYS A 68 -14.89 -10.69 6.03
CA LYS A 68 -14.40 -10.65 7.40
C LYS A 68 -13.09 -9.86 7.50
N PHE A 69 -13.07 -8.89 8.41
CA PHE A 69 -11.86 -8.11 8.70
C PHE A 69 -10.76 -8.99 9.33
N PRO A 70 -9.51 -8.94 8.84
CA PRO A 70 -8.42 -9.79 9.30
C PRO A 70 -7.75 -9.26 10.59
N ALA A 71 -8.52 -9.15 11.67
CA ALA A 71 -8.08 -8.49 12.92
C ALA A 71 -6.76 -9.04 13.47
N LYS A 72 -6.62 -10.38 13.49
CA LYS A 72 -5.40 -11.05 13.95
C LYS A 72 -4.17 -10.61 13.15
N GLN A 73 -4.29 -10.60 11.81
CA GLN A 73 -3.18 -10.25 10.94
C GLN A 73 -2.81 -8.76 11.05
N ILE A 74 -3.81 -7.88 11.22
CA ILE A 74 -3.55 -6.46 11.44
C ILE A 74 -2.80 -6.22 12.75
N GLN A 75 -3.15 -6.95 13.81
CA GLN A 75 -2.42 -6.91 15.09
C GLN A 75 -0.97 -7.38 14.92
N GLU A 76 -0.73 -8.50 14.24
CA GLU A 76 0.62 -9.00 13.96
C GLU A 76 1.45 -8.01 13.13
N LEU A 77 0.87 -7.44 12.08
CA LEU A 77 1.52 -6.41 11.25
C LEU A 77 1.82 -5.12 12.05
N GLY A 78 0.99 -4.79 13.04
CA GLY A 78 1.26 -3.72 14.00
C GLY A 78 2.51 -4.03 14.83
N GLY A 79 2.62 -5.25 15.37
CA GLY A 79 3.80 -5.72 16.11
C GLY A 79 5.08 -5.78 15.26
N MET A 80 4.95 -5.90 13.93
CA MET A 80 6.06 -5.84 12.98
C MET A 80 6.44 -4.40 12.56
N GLY A 81 5.71 -3.38 13.03
CA GLY A 81 5.94 -1.99 12.65
C GLY A 81 5.41 -1.58 11.27
N VAL A 82 4.75 -2.48 10.55
CA VAL A 82 4.27 -2.25 9.16
C VAL A 82 3.04 -1.34 9.12
N MET A 83 2.34 -1.18 10.25
CA MET A 83 1.23 -0.23 10.36
C MET A 83 1.69 1.23 10.46
N ALA A 84 2.99 1.51 10.66
CA ALA A 84 3.52 2.86 10.82
C ALA A 84 4.96 2.97 10.32
N VAL A 85 5.15 2.69 9.04
CA VAL A 85 6.46 2.55 8.39
C VAL A 85 7.26 3.86 8.44
N GLU A 86 6.64 4.99 8.08
CA GLU A 86 7.32 6.31 8.05
C GLU A 86 7.35 7.00 9.42
N VAL A 87 6.55 6.54 10.38
CA VAL A 87 6.50 7.21 11.68
C VAL A 87 7.86 7.06 12.36
N PRO A 88 8.45 8.16 12.88
CA PRO A 88 9.74 8.09 13.57
C PRO A 88 9.71 7.14 14.77
N GLU A 89 10.85 6.51 15.06
CA GLU A 89 11.01 5.64 16.23
C GLU A 89 10.66 6.35 17.56
N SER A 90 10.91 7.66 17.65
CA SER A 90 10.55 8.48 18.82
C SER A 90 9.04 8.58 19.09
N LEU A 91 8.21 8.21 18.10
CA LEU A 91 6.76 8.13 18.21
C LEU A 91 6.25 6.69 18.14
N GLY A 92 7.14 5.70 18.18
CA GLY A 92 6.81 4.27 18.16
C GLY A 92 6.63 3.65 16.77
N GLY A 93 7.07 4.32 15.70
CA GLY A 93 7.04 3.79 14.34
C GLY A 93 8.35 3.12 13.89
N ALA A 94 8.40 2.67 12.64
CA ALA A 94 9.56 1.96 12.09
C ALA A 94 10.69 2.89 11.57
N GLY A 95 10.44 4.21 11.46
CA GLY A 95 11.45 5.19 11.06
C GLY A 95 11.99 5.03 9.64
N MET A 96 11.25 4.36 8.75
CA MET A 96 11.63 4.12 7.37
C MET A 96 11.06 5.18 6.42
N ASP A 97 11.30 5.01 5.12
CA ASP A 97 10.88 5.95 4.08
C ASP A 97 9.64 5.45 3.30
N TYR A 98 9.15 6.27 2.36
CA TYR A 98 7.95 5.93 1.60
C TYR A 98 8.18 4.85 0.57
N LEU A 99 9.41 4.68 0.07
CA LEU A 99 9.75 3.54 -0.77
C LEU A 99 9.57 2.22 0.00
N ALA A 100 10.04 2.14 1.25
CA ALA A 100 9.83 0.97 2.09
C ALA A 100 8.34 0.70 2.37
N TYR A 101 7.57 1.76 2.61
CA TYR A 101 6.11 1.68 2.74
C TYR A 101 5.46 1.09 1.47
N CYS A 102 5.83 1.57 0.29
CA CYS A 102 5.30 1.05 -0.98
C CYS A 102 5.64 -0.43 -1.17
N LEU A 103 6.87 -0.84 -0.84
CA LEU A 103 7.29 -2.24 -0.92
C LEU A 103 6.49 -3.14 0.04
N ALA A 104 6.24 -2.67 1.26
CA ALA A 104 5.41 -3.40 2.22
C ALA A 104 3.98 -3.59 1.71
N VAL A 105 3.35 -2.52 1.22
CA VAL A 105 1.98 -2.58 0.68
C VAL A 105 1.91 -3.46 -0.57
N GLU A 106 2.89 -3.40 -1.47
CA GLU A 106 2.97 -4.27 -2.66
C GLU A 106 2.96 -5.76 -2.25
N GLU A 107 3.87 -6.15 -1.37
CA GLU A 107 4.02 -7.56 -0.97
C GLU A 107 2.82 -8.07 -0.16
N LEU A 108 2.25 -7.27 0.73
CA LEU A 108 1.05 -7.63 1.48
C LEU A 108 -0.18 -7.75 0.57
N SER A 109 -0.31 -6.86 -0.41
CA SER A 109 -1.43 -6.88 -1.37
C SER A 109 -1.35 -8.08 -2.31
N ARG A 110 -0.14 -8.59 -2.58
CA ARG A 110 0.07 -9.86 -3.30
C ARG A 110 -0.54 -11.05 -2.56
N GLY A 111 -0.53 -11.04 -1.23
CA GLY A 111 -1.20 -12.04 -0.39
C GLY A 111 -2.70 -11.78 -0.22
N CYS A 112 -3.07 -10.56 0.16
CA CYS A 112 -4.46 -10.12 0.33
C CYS A 112 -4.62 -8.61 0.08
N ALA A 113 -5.28 -8.24 -1.01
CA ALA A 113 -5.52 -6.85 -1.40
C ALA A 113 -6.27 -6.04 -0.33
N SER A 114 -7.20 -6.68 0.39
CA SER A 114 -7.94 -6.04 1.49
C SER A 114 -7.03 -5.67 2.65
N THR A 115 -6.12 -6.57 3.05
CA THR A 115 -5.11 -6.27 4.08
C THR A 115 -4.18 -5.15 3.62
N GLY A 116 -3.75 -5.19 2.36
CA GLY A 116 -2.93 -4.13 1.75
C GLY A 116 -3.55 -2.74 1.87
N VAL A 117 -4.84 -2.57 1.54
CA VAL A 117 -5.49 -1.26 1.69
C VAL A 117 -5.67 -0.85 3.15
N ILE A 118 -5.91 -1.78 4.07
CA ILE A 118 -6.00 -1.46 5.51
C ILE A 118 -4.67 -0.87 6.01
N VAL A 119 -3.55 -1.48 5.63
CA VAL A 119 -2.20 -0.98 5.93
C VAL A 119 -1.95 0.37 5.25
N SER A 120 -2.35 0.50 3.98
CA SER A 120 -2.21 1.74 3.20
C SER A 120 -2.93 2.91 3.86
N VAL A 121 -4.20 2.74 4.23
CA VAL A 121 -5.03 3.78 4.85
C VAL A 121 -4.43 4.23 6.19
N ASN A 122 -3.97 3.30 7.02
CA ASN A 122 -3.37 3.66 8.32
C ASN A 122 -2.09 4.50 8.15
N ASN A 123 -1.18 4.05 7.28
CA ASN A 123 0.09 4.75 7.04
C ASN A 123 -0.11 6.11 6.36
N SER A 124 -0.86 6.15 5.26
CA SER A 124 -0.89 7.32 4.38
C SER A 124 -2.03 8.31 4.70
N LEU A 125 -3.24 7.82 4.94
CA LEU A 125 -4.42 8.66 5.11
C LEU A 125 -4.68 9.06 6.57
N TYR A 126 -4.25 8.23 7.52
CA TYR A 126 -4.38 8.53 8.94
C TYR A 126 -3.08 9.13 9.53
N LEU A 127 -1.99 8.37 9.56
CA LEU A 127 -0.74 8.81 10.19
C LEU A 127 -0.06 9.95 9.42
N GLY A 128 -0.04 9.89 8.08
CA GLY A 128 0.57 10.89 7.20
C GLY A 128 0.18 12.35 7.52
N PRO A 129 -1.12 12.73 7.48
CA PRO A 129 -1.53 14.09 7.81
C PRO A 129 -1.25 14.50 9.26
N ILE A 130 -1.35 13.60 10.23
CA ILE A 130 -1.04 13.91 11.63
C ILE A 130 0.46 14.19 11.80
N LEU A 131 1.30 13.37 11.17
CA LEU A 131 2.75 13.55 11.19
C LEU A 131 3.17 14.89 10.54
N LYS A 132 2.47 15.28 9.47
CA LYS A 132 2.80 16.49 8.70
C LYS A 132 2.24 17.78 9.27
N PHE A 133 1.01 17.76 9.79
CA PHE A 133 0.26 18.96 10.19
C PHE A 133 -0.11 19.02 11.66
N GLY A 134 0.08 17.93 12.42
CA GLY A 134 -0.24 17.88 13.83
C GLY A 134 0.76 18.65 14.70
N THR A 135 0.28 19.17 15.83
CA THR A 135 1.16 19.66 16.89
C THR A 135 1.91 18.50 17.56
N GLU A 136 2.95 18.79 18.36
CA GLU A 136 3.67 17.74 19.08
C GLU A 136 2.77 17.00 20.08
N GLU A 137 1.84 17.71 20.71
CA GLU A 137 0.82 17.12 21.60
C GLU A 137 -0.12 16.20 20.80
N GLN A 138 -0.56 16.63 19.61
CA GLN A 138 -1.39 15.80 18.75
C GLN A 138 -0.63 14.56 18.26
N LYS A 139 0.64 14.67 17.88
CA LYS A 139 1.43 13.50 17.49
C LYS A 139 1.52 12.50 18.65
N LYS A 140 1.83 12.96 19.85
CA LYS A 140 1.87 12.11 21.05
C LYS A 140 0.52 11.48 21.38
N GLN A 141 -0.59 12.21 21.21
CA GLN A 141 -1.92 11.70 21.54
C GLN A 141 -2.50 10.77 20.48
N TRP A 142 -2.23 11.00 19.19
CA TRP A 142 -2.94 10.33 18.09
C TRP A 142 -2.08 9.33 17.31
N ILE A 143 -0.75 9.37 17.48
CA ILE A 143 0.19 8.40 16.88
C ILE A 143 0.65 7.37 17.92
N THR A 144 1.13 7.81 19.10
CA THR A 144 1.78 6.92 20.08
C THR A 144 0.87 5.82 20.66
N PRO A 145 -0.42 6.06 20.97
CA PRO A 145 -1.29 5.02 21.52
C PRO A 145 -1.60 3.87 20.56
N LEU A 146 -1.30 4.03 19.28
CA LEU A 146 -1.41 2.96 18.28
C LEU A 146 -0.27 1.94 18.35
N HIS A 147 0.78 2.23 19.14
CA HIS A 147 2.03 1.46 19.17
C HIS A 147 2.40 0.95 20.58
N HIS A 148 1.90 1.61 21.64
CA HIS A 148 2.09 1.17 23.02
C HIS A 148 0.79 0.60 23.60
N GLY A 149 0.67 -0.73 23.58
CA GLY A 149 -0.28 -1.48 24.40
C GLY A 149 0.42 -2.03 25.63
N GLU A 150 0.74 -1.18 26.61
CA GLU A 150 1.19 -1.63 27.93
C GLU A 150 0.15 -1.23 28.97
N GLU A 151 -0.74 -2.17 29.29
CA GLU A 151 -1.16 -2.47 30.66
C GLU A 151 -1.86 -3.84 30.62
N SER A 152 -1.30 -4.82 31.35
CA SER A 152 -1.77 -6.21 31.53
C SER A 152 -1.53 -7.23 30.39
N GLY A 153 -0.33 -7.84 30.33
CA GLY A 153 -0.09 -9.26 29.98
C GLY A 153 -0.63 -9.86 28.67
N LEU A 154 -1.28 -9.07 27.83
CA LEU A 154 -1.91 -9.42 26.56
C LEU A 154 -1.64 -8.21 25.66
N PHE A 155 -0.80 -8.39 24.63
CA PHE A 155 -0.57 -7.38 23.59
C PHE A 155 -1.85 -7.13 22.78
N GLN A 156 -2.91 -6.55 23.36
CA GLN A 156 -4.09 -6.14 22.61
C GLN A 156 -3.81 -4.80 21.96
N ILE A 157 -3.12 -4.84 20.81
CA ILE A 157 -3.10 -3.72 19.88
C ILE A 157 -4.55 -3.54 19.41
N HIS A 158 -5.25 -2.57 19.98
CA HIS A 158 -6.62 -2.22 19.62
C HIS A 158 -6.62 -1.49 18.27
N TYR A 159 -6.53 -2.24 17.17
CA TYR A 159 -6.99 -1.77 15.85
C TYR A 159 -8.38 -2.37 15.60
N PRO A 160 -9.36 -1.52 15.27
CA PRO A 160 -9.50 -1.12 13.88
C PRO A 160 -9.82 0.38 13.75
N VAL A 161 -8.91 1.18 13.18
CA VAL A 161 -9.14 2.58 12.76
C VAL A 161 -9.95 3.38 13.81
N ILE A 162 -9.40 3.58 15.01
CA ILE A 162 -10.09 4.27 16.13
C ILE A 162 -10.28 5.77 15.87
N TYR A 163 -9.70 6.30 14.80
CA TYR A 163 -9.61 7.73 14.61
C TYR A 163 -9.93 8.12 13.17
N LEU A 164 -10.82 9.09 13.03
CA LEU A 164 -11.28 9.59 11.74
C LEU A 164 -10.79 11.02 11.54
N ILE A 165 -10.25 11.30 10.35
CA ILE A 165 -10.01 12.67 9.90
C ILE A 165 -11.25 13.13 9.13
N CYS A 166 -12.05 13.99 9.76
CA CYS A 166 -13.20 14.62 9.12
C CYS A 166 -12.79 15.93 8.45
N TYR A 167 -13.27 16.16 7.23
CA TYR A 167 -13.16 17.44 6.55
C TYR A 167 -14.54 18.11 6.50
N PHE A 168 -14.73 19.20 7.25
CA PHE A 168 -15.99 19.94 7.26
C PHE A 168 -15.90 21.20 6.42
N ILE A 169 -16.95 21.47 5.63
CA ILE A 169 -17.07 22.67 4.81
C ILE A 169 -17.82 23.73 5.61
N LEU A 170 -17.17 24.87 5.89
CA LEU A 170 -17.86 26.04 6.44
C LEU A 170 -18.29 27.04 5.34
N PHE A 171 -17.51 27.23 4.27
CA PHE A 171 -17.86 28.07 3.09
C PHE A 171 -16.88 27.83 1.91
N LYS A 172 -17.33 27.32 0.75
CA LYS A 172 -16.49 27.06 -0.47
C LYS A 172 -15.12 26.38 -0.15
N ASN A 173 -14.24 26.21 -1.12
CA ASN A 173 -12.97 25.46 -0.93
C ASN A 173 -12.00 26.09 0.09
N GLN A 174 -12.22 27.33 0.54
CA GLN A 174 -11.38 28.02 1.53
C GLN A 174 -11.88 27.89 2.98
N GLY A 175 -13.08 27.34 3.18
CA GLY A 175 -13.68 27.15 4.50
C GLY A 175 -13.58 25.73 5.04
N ILE A 176 -12.77 24.86 4.42
CA ILE A 176 -12.67 23.45 4.84
C ILE A 176 -11.66 23.31 5.98
N SER A 177 -12.01 22.66 7.08
CA SER A 177 -11.09 22.33 8.18
C SER A 177 -11.03 20.82 8.42
N ALA A 178 -9.86 20.33 8.84
CA ALA A 178 -9.65 18.93 9.22
C ALA A 178 -9.75 18.77 10.73
N PHE A 179 -10.36 17.68 11.20
CA PHE A 179 -10.51 17.38 12.62
C PHE A 179 -10.25 15.92 12.93
N LEU A 180 -9.62 15.66 14.08
CA LEU A 180 -9.36 14.34 14.63
C LEU A 180 -10.52 13.93 15.54
N VAL A 181 -11.21 12.84 15.23
CA VAL A 181 -12.37 12.36 15.99
C VAL A 181 -12.09 10.95 16.51
N PRO A 182 -12.20 10.69 17.83
CA PRO A 182 -12.08 9.34 18.36
C PRO A 182 -13.30 8.49 17.99
N MET A 183 -13.14 7.17 18.02
CA MET A 183 -14.19 6.20 17.74
C MET A 183 -14.08 5.03 18.73
N PRO A 184 -15.12 4.75 19.53
CA PRO A 184 -16.43 5.41 19.52
C PRO A 184 -16.39 6.82 20.13
N HIS A 185 -17.31 7.69 19.73
CA HIS A 185 -17.49 9.02 20.31
C HIS A 185 -18.96 9.44 20.29
N PRO A 186 -19.49 10.13 21.32
CA PRO A 186 -20.87 10.59 21.33
C PRO A 186 -21.21 11.46 20.11
N GLY A 187 -22.33 11.14 19.46
CA GLY A 187 -22.75 11.79 18.23
C GLY A 187 -22.06 11.27 16.97
N LEU A 188 -21.16 10.27 17.07
CA LEU A 188 -20.61 9.53 15.94
C LEU A 188 -21.22 8.13 15.90
N SER A 189 -21.78 7.76 14.75
CA SER A 189 -22.24 6.40 14.48
C SER A 189 -21.82 5.92 13.09
N LEU A 190 -21.80 4.61 12.90
CA LEU A 190 -21.45 3.97 11.63
C LEU A 190 -22.72 3.49 10.94
N GLY A 191 -22.83 3.78 9.64
CA GLY A 191 -23.86 3.22 8.78
C GLY A 191 -23.68 1.72 8.52
N LYS A 192 -24.58 1.14 7.73
CA LYS A 192 -24.43 -0.24 7.26
C LYS A 192 -23.15 -0.38 6.44
N LYS A 193 -22.48 -1.53 6.57
CA LYS A 193 -21.35 -1.88 5.70
C LYS A 193 -21.83 -2.05 4.25
N GLU A 194 -21.08 -1.48 3.32
CA GLU A 194 -21.33 -1.60 1.88
C GLU A 194 -21.03 -3.02 1.40
N ASP A 195 -21.93 -3.55 0.59
CA ASP A 195 -21.74 -4.78 -0.18
C ASP A 195 -21.02 -4.43 -1.49
N LYS A 196 -19.86 -5.04 -1.73
CA LYS A 196 -18.87 -4.57 -2.72
C LYS A 196 -18.46 -5.70 -3.64
N LEU A 197 -18.06 -5.33 -4.86
CA LEU A 197 -17.50 -6.29 -5.83
C LEU A 197 -16.23 -6.99 -5.31
N GLY A 198 -15.29 -6.22 -4.76
CA GLY A 198 -13.99 -6.71 -4.31
C GLY A 198 -13.56 -6.03 -3.01
N ILE A 199 -12.34 -6.34 -2.58
CA ILE A 199 -11.73 -5.96 -1.31
C ILE A 199 -12.68 -6.18 -0.12
N GLN A 200 -13.39 -7.31 -0.13
CA GLN A 200 -14.53 -7.57 0.75
C GLN A 200 -14.17 -7.70 2.23
N ALA A 201 -12.92 -8.06 2.54
CA ALA A 201 -12.43 -8.11 3.91
C ALA A 201 -12.11 -6.71 4.49
N SER A 202 -12.12 -5.66 3.65
CA SER A 202 -12.08 -4.27 4.11
C SER A 202 -13.49 -3.75 4.40
N SER A 203 -13.65 -3.07 5.54
CA SER A 203 -14.92 -2.47 5.92
C SER A 203 -15.07 -1.08 5.27
N THR A 204 -16.23 -0.84 4.67
CA THR A 204 -16.59 0.45 4.06
C THR A 204 -18.00 0.78 4.56
N ALA A 205 -18.17 1.96 5.15
CA ALA A 205 -19.45 2.38 5.71
C ALA A 205 -19.52 3.90 5.73
N ASN A 206 -20.74 4.43 5.74
CA ASN A 206 -20.97 5.84 6.00
C ASN A 206 -20.65 6.16 7.46
N ILE A 207 -20.17 7.38 7.69
CA ILE A 207 -19.95 7.93 9.01
C ILE A 207 -20.99 9.01 9.22
N ILE A 208 -21.78 8.86 10.28
CA ILE A 208 -22.91 9.72 10.60
C ILE A 208 -22.54 10.52 11.83
N LEU A 209 -22.60 11.85 11.70
CA LEU A 209 -22.23 12.79 12.75
C LEU A 209 -23.46 13.64 13.11
N GLU A 210 -24.04 13.37 14.27
CA GLU A 210 -25.23 14.04 14.80
C GLU A 210 -24.87 14.64 16.16
N ASP A 211 -24.82 15.97 16.25
CA ASP A 211 -24.37 16.69 17.44
C ASP A 211 -23.02 16.17 18.01
N CYS A 212 -22.13 15.70 17.12
CA CYS A 212 -20.79 15.21 17.46
C CYS A 212 -19.91 16.37 17.94
N ARG A 213 -19.80 16.53 19.27
CA ARG A 213 -19.00 17.58 19.91
C ARG A 213 -17.58 17.13 20.15
N ILE A 214 -16.60 17.81 19.55
CA ILE A 214 -15.17 17.57 19.75
C ILE A 214 -14.45 18.82 20.27
N PRO A 215 -13.37 18.68 21.05
CA PRO A 215 -12.56 19.82 21.49
C PRO A 215 -11.96 20.58 20.30
N LEU A 216 -11.78 21.90 20.45
CA LEU A 216 -11.12 22.73 19.42
C LEU A 216 -9.67 22.27 19.17
N SER A 217 -9.01 21.73 20.19
CA SER A 217 -7.65 21.13 20.09
C SER A 217 -7.57 19.93 19.15
N ASN A 218 -8.70 19.37 18.72
CA ASN A 218 -8.74 18.29 17.74
C ASN A 218 -8.68 18.80 16.28
N MET A 219 -8.69 20.12 16.06
CA MET A 219 -8.47 20.68 14.73
C MET A 219 -7.05 20.38 14.27
N LEU A 220 -6.91 19.77 13.09
CA LEU A 220 -5.63 19.44 12.49
C LEU A 220 -5.21 20.56 11.52
N GLY A 221 -4.10 21.22 11.83
CA GLY A 221 -3.67 22.42 11.14
C GLY A 221 -4.56 23.64 11.45
N GLU A 222 -4.43 24.70 10.65
CA GLU A 222 -5.20 25.93 10.86
C GLU A 222 -6.61 25.84 10.25
N ARG A 223 -7.52 26.67 10.77
CA ARG A 223 -8.88 26.80 10.23
C ARG A 223 -8.83 27.18 8.73
N GLY A 224 -9.55 26.43 7.88
CA GLY A 224 -9.56 26.63 6.43
C GLY A 224 -8.46 25.89 5.66
N MET A 225 -7.51 25.23 6.34
CA MET A 225 -6.46 24.44 5.69
C MET A 225 -6.88 23.03 5.28
N GLY A 226 -8.08 22.59 5.62
CA GLY A 226 -8.55 21.22 5.43
C GLY A 226 -8.46 20.74 3.97
N PHE A 227 -8.79 21.59 2.99
CA PHE A 227 -8.66 21.22 1.58
C PHE A 227 -7.19 20.95 1.19
N LYS A 228 -6.26 21.81 1.63
CA LYS A 228 -4.83 21.64 1.39
C LYS A 228 -4.31 20.36 2.04
N ILE A 229 -4.72 20.10 3.29
CA ILE A 229 -4.36 18.86 4.00
C ILE A 229 -4.87 17.66 3.21
N ALA A 230 -6.15 17.63 2.83
CA ALA A 230 -6.74 16.53 2.05
C ALA A 230 -5.97 16.27 0.74
N MET A 231 -5.67 17.31 -0.04
CA MET A 231 -4.97 17.16 -1.31
C MET A 231 -3.54 16.63 -1.13
N GLN A 232 -2.80 17.15 -0.14
CA GLN A 232 -1.43 16.67 0.12
C GLN A 232 -1.39 15.26 0.70
N THR A 233 -2.40 14.89 1.48
CA THR A 233 -2.58 13.52 1.98
C THR A 233 -2.88 12.56 0.82
N LEU A 234 -3.79 12.93 -0.09
CA LEU A 234 -4.12 12.12 -1.26
C LEU A 234 -2.95 11.95 -2.23
N ASP A 235 -2.06 12.93 -2.37
CA ASP A 235 -0.85 12.75 -3.17
C ASP A 235 0.03 11.61 -2.65
N SER A 236 0.09 11.43 -1.32
CA SER A 236 0.84 10.32 -0.70
C SER A 236 0.01 9.02 -0.71
N GLY A 237 -1.29 9.08 -0.45
CA GLY A 237 -2.20 7.93 -0.49
C GLY A 237 -2.27 7.25 -1.86
N ARG A 238 -2.20 8.02 -2.95
CA ARG A 238 -2.06 7.50 -4.33
C ARG A 238 -0.93 6.51 -4.51
N LEU A 239 0.20 6.69 -3.80
CA LEU A 239 1.32 5.73 -3.86
C LEU A 239 1.01 4.42 -3.14
N GLY A 240 0.28 4.48 -2.02
CA GLY A 240 -0.23 3.29 -1.35
C GLY A 240 -1.17 2.47 -2.23
N ILE A 241 -2.11 3.14 -2.90
CA ILE A 241 -2.99 2.50 -3.88
C ILE A 241 -2.24 1.95 -5.08
N ALA A 242 -1.25 2.68 -5.60
CA ALA A 242 -0.43 2.20 -6.70
C ALA A 242 0.32 0.92 -6.32
N ALA A 243 0.92 0.88 -5.12
CA ALA A 243 1.58 -0.30 -4.58
C ALA A 243 0.60 -1.48 -4.39
N GLN A 244 -0.61 -1.21 -3.89
CA GLN A 244 -1.63 -2.25 -3.76
C GLN A 244 -2.05 -2.83 -5.11
N ALA A 245 -2.30 -1.97 -6.10
CA ALA A 245 -2.62 -2.38 -7.46
C ALA A 245 -1.49 -3.23 -8.06
N LEU A 246 -0.24 -2.83 -7.85
CA LEU A 246 0.94 -3.58 -8.28
C LEU A 246 1.00 -4.98 -7.63
N GLY A 247 0.71 -5.07 -6.33
CA GLY A 247 0.64 -6.37 -5.62
C GLY A 247 -0.45 -7.29 -6.17
N ILE A 248 -1.63 -6.74 -6.48
CA ILE A 248 -2.74 -7.48 -7.13
C ILE A 248 -2.31 -7.98 -8.51
N ALA A 249 -1.69 -7.10 -9.32
CA ALA A 249 -1.20 -7.44 -10.65
C ALA A 249 -0.14 -8.56 -10.57
N GLN A 250 0.81 -8.45 -9.64
CA GLN A 250 1.83 -9.48 -9.44
C GLN A 250 1.21 -10.82 -9.05
N ALA A 251 0.24 -10.86 -8.13
CA ALA A 251 -0.44 -12.09 -7.75
C ALA A 251 -1.19 -12.74 -8.93
N ALA A 252 -1.84 -11.93 -9.76
CA ALA A 252 -2.52 -12.39 -10.97
C ALA A 252 -1.56 -12.96 -12.01
N LEU A 253 -0.39 -12.31 -12.23
CA LEU A 253 0.65 -12.84 -13.12
C LEU A 253 1.24 -14.14 -12.57
N ASP A 254 1.56 -14.20 -11.27
CA ASP A 254 2.11 -15.39 -10.63
C ASP A 254 1.15 -16.58 -10.79
N CYS A 255 -0.16 -16.36 -10.59
CA CYS A 255 -1.21 -17.36 -10.81
C CYS A 255 -1.29 -17.82 -12.27
N ALA A 256 -1.29 -16.88 -13.22
CA ALA A 256 -1.37 -17.19 -14.65
C ALA A 256 -0.15 -17.95 -15.16
N ALA A 257 1.05 -17.53 -14.75
CA ALA A 257 2.31 -18.15 -15.15
C ALA A 257 2.45 -19.57 -14.58
N ASP A 258 2.13 -19.76 -13.29
CA ASP A 258 2.15 -21.09 -12.66
C ASP A 258 1.18 -22.05 -13.34
N TYR A 259 -0.06 -21.60 -13.60
CA TYR A 259 -1.05 -22.40 -14.30
C TYR A 259 -0.60 -22.73 -15.74
N ALA A 260 -0.04 -21.75 -16.47
CA ALA A 260 0.44 -21.95 -17.83
C ALA A 260 1.61 -22.93 -17.92
N HIS A 261 2.43 -23.01 -16.87
CA HIS A 261 3.53 -23.96 -16.78
C HIS A 261 3.09 -25.39 -16.48
N LYS A 262 1.89 -25.59 -15.91
CA LYS A 262 1.37 -26.91 -15.50
C LYS A 262 0.29 -27.46 -16.42
N ARG A 263 -0.55 -26.60 -16.99
CA ARG A 263 -1.72 -27.00 -17.79
C ARG A 263 -1.29 -27.48 -19.18
N THR A 264 -1.82 -28.62 -19.61
CA THR A 264 -1.67 -29.14 -20.97
C THR A 264 -2.92 -28.90 -21.83
N ALA A 265 -2.71 -28.57 -23.10
CA ALA A 265 -3.72 -28.56 -24.15
C ALA A 265 -3.04 -28.86 -25.50
N PHE A 266 -3.75 -29.51 -26.43
CA PHE A 266 -3.21 -29.86 -27.75
C PHE A 266 -1.86 -30.62 -27.68
N GLY A 267 -1.68 -31.47 -26.66
CA GLY A 267 -0.47 -32.28 -26.49
C GLY A 267 0.76 -31.55 -25.92
N ALA A 268 0.65 -30.27 -25.56
CA ALA A 268 1.75 -29.49 -24.98
C ALA A 268 1.30 -28.64 -23.79
N LEU A 269 2.25 -28.12 -23.00
CA LEU A 269 1.96 -27.11 -21.99
C LEU A 269 1.44 -25.84 -22.65
N ILE A 270 0.40 -25.22 -22.09
CA ILE A 270 -0.18 -24.00 -22.69
C ILE A 270 0.81 -22.84 -22.71
N GLY A 271 1.79 -22.80 -21.79
CA GLY A 271 2.90 -21.84 -21.82
C GLY A 271 3.82 -21.96 -23.04
N LYS A 272 3.73 -23.04 -23.84
CA LYS A 272 4.43 -23.17 -25.13
C LYS A 272 3.66 -22.55 -26.29
N LEU A 273 2.39 -22.19 -26.10
CA LEU A 273 1.57 -21.55 -27.12
C LEU A 273 1.97 -20.07 -27.23
N GLN A 274 2.33 -19.61 -28.43
CA GLN A 274 2.79 -18.24 -28.67
C GLN A 274 1.79 -17.18 -28.17
N ALA A 275 0.48 -17.44 -28.34
CA ALA A 275 -0.57 -16.55 -27.86
C ALA A 275 -0.57 -16.38 -26.32
N ILE A 276 -0.18 -17.41 -25.57
CA ILE A 276 -0.05 -17.32 -24.10
C ILE A 276 1.25 -16.59 -23.73
N GLN A 277 2.34 -16.85 -24.44
CA GLN A 277 3.61 -16.16 -24.21
C GLN A 277 3.50 -14.65 -24.42
N PHE A 278 2.79 -14.20 -25.46
CA PHE A 278 2.53 -12.78 -25.69
C PHE A 278 1.75 -12.15 -24.53
N LYS A 279 0.71 -12.84 -24.01
CA LYS A 279 -0.03 -12.36 -22.85
C LYS A 279 0.86 -12.21 -21.62
N LEU A 280 1.66 -13.23 -21.30
CA LEU A 280 2.57 -13.19 -20.15
C LEU A 280 3.63 -12.08 -20.30
N ALA A 281 4.13 -11.86 -21.52
CA ALA A 281 5.06 -10.79 -21.83
C ALA A 281 4.42 -9.40 -21.62
N ASP A 282 3.22 -9.17 -22.14
CA ASP A 282 2.49 -7.90 -21.99
C ASP A 282 2.13 -7.62 -20.52
N MET A 283 1.72 -8.67 -19.79
CA MET A 283 1.45 -8.59 -18.35
C MET A 283 2.70 -8.19 -17.56
N ALA A 284 3.84 -8.83 -17.84
CA ALA A 284 5.10 -8.52 -17.18
C ALA A 284 5.58 -7.09 -17.50
N LEU A 285 5.47 -6.67 -18.76
CA LEU A 285 5.83 -5.31 -19.19
C LEU A 285 5.01 -4.25 -18.43
N ALA A 286 3.70 -4.45 -18.32
CA ALA A 286 2.81 -3.53 -17.62
C ALA A 286 3.17 -3.41 -16.13
N ILE A 287 3.45 -4.55 -15.47
CA ILE A 287 3.86 -4.60 -14.06
C ILE A 287 5.18 -3.88 -13.84
N GLU A 288 6.23 -4.21 -14.60
CA GLU A 288 7.55 -3.60 -14.40
C GLU A 288 7.52 -2.09 -14.71
N SER A 289 6.77 -1.67 -15.73
CA SER A 289 6.57 -0.25 -16.03
C SER A 289 5.90 0.48 -14.86
N ALA A 290 4.81 -0.06 -14.31
CA ALA A 290 4.11 0.51 -13.17
C ALA A 290 4.99 0.57 -11.91
N ARG A 291 5.79 -0.48 -11.64
CA ARG A 291 6.71 -0.53 -10.50
C ARG A 291 7.73 0.60 -10.54
N LEU A 292 8.32 0.87 -11.71
CA LEU A 292 9.28 1.96 -11.87
C LEU A 292 8.64 3.34 -11.66
N LEU A 293 7.38 3.53 -12.08
CA LEU A 293 6.64 4.77 -11.81
C LEU A 293 6.43 5.00 -10.31
N ILE A 294 6.07 3.94 -9.57
CA ILE A 294 5.87 3.97 -8.12
C ILE A 294 7.18 4.31 -7.42
N TRP A 295 8.27 3.60 -7.74
CA TRP A 295 9.57 3.83 -7.11
C TRP A 295 10.08 5.24 -7.37
N ARG A 296 9.95 5.75 -8.61
CA ARG A 296 10.31 7.13 -8.94
C ARG A 296 9.55 8.13 -8.06
N ALA A 297 8.24 7.96 -7.93
CA ALA A 297 7.41 8.88 -7.17
C ALA A 297 7.69 8.81 -5.65
N ALA A 298 7.90 7.60 -5.11
CA ALA A 298 8.30 7.40 -3.73
C ALA A 298 9.66 8.05 -3.42
N MET A 299 10.66 7.82 -4.27
CA MET A 299 12.00 8.42 -4.12
C MET A 299 11.98 9.95 -4.24
N LEU A 300 11.11 10.52 -5.10
CA LEU A 300 10.92 11.97 -5.18
C LEU A 300 10.32 12.52 -3.88
N ARG A 301 9.32 11.83 -3.32
CA ARG A 301 8.71 12.20 -2.04
C ARG A 301 9.73 12.14 -0.91
N ASP A 302 10.50 11.07 -0.82
CA ASP A 302 11.54 10.88 0.21
C ASP A 302 12.65 11.94 0.09
N ALA A 303 12.99 12.33 -1.13
CA ALA A 303 13.90 13.44 -1.43
C ALA A 303 13.26 14.83 -1.24
N LYS A 304 12.03 14.93 -0.72
CA LYS A 304 11.26 16.16 -0.51
C LYS A 304 11.09 17.01 -1.77
N LYS A 305 11.07 16.37 -2.94
CA LYS A 305 10.80 17.01 -4.23
C LYS A 305 9.30 17.00 -4.53
N PRO A 306 8.81 17.92 -5.38
CA PRO A 306 7.45 17.81 -5.91
C PRO A 306 7.25 16.44 -6.58
N PHE A 307 6.15 15.77 -6.24
CA PHE A 307 5.86 14.42 -6.71
C PHE A 307 4.37 14.21 -7.07
N THR A 308 3.55 15.26 -7.04
CA THR A 308 2.10 15.19 -7.31
C THR A 308 1.78 14.58 -8.69
N LYS A 309 2.52 15.00 -9.73
CA LYS A 309 2.37 14.47 -11.09
C LYS A 309 2.78 13.01 -11.15
N GLU A 310 3.91 12.66 -10.54
CA GLU A 310 4.49 11.33 -10.54
C GLU A 310 3.65 10.34 -9.74
N ALA A 311 3.06 10.74 -8.60
CA ALA A 311 2.12 9.93 -7.85
C ALA A 311 0.82 9.65 -8.63
N ALA A 312 0.30 10.65 -9.33
CA ALA A 312 -0.87 10.46 -10.20
C ALA A 312 -0.56 9.50 -11.37
N MET A 313 0.62 9.63 -12.00
CA MET A 313 1.09 8.69 -13.03
C MET A 313 1.25 7.27 -12.49
N ALA A 314 1.86 7.11 -11.31
CA ALA A 314 2.06 5.82 -10.67
C ALA A 314 0.72 5.14 -10.37
N LYS A 315 -0.22 5.86 -9.75
CA LYS A 315 -1.55 5.32 -9.43
C LYS A 315 -2.32 4.94 -10.69
N LEU A 316 -2.34 5.82 -11.70
CA LEU A 316 -3.02 5.55 -12.97
C LEU A 316 -2.44 4.32 -13.65
N GLY A 317 -1.12 4.31 -13.89
CA GLY A 317 -0.44 3.21 -14.57
C GLY A 317 -0.57 1.87 -13.84
N ALA A 318 -0.43 1.86 -12.51
CA ALA A 318 -0.56 0.64 -11.72
C ALA A 318 -2.00 0.12 -11.66
N SER A 319 -3.00 1.01 -11.48
CA SER A 319 -4.40 0.59 -11.40
C SER A 319 -4.92 -0.02 -12.71
N GLU A 320 -4.62 0.60 -13.85
CA GLU A 320 -5.03 0.07 -15.16
C GLU A 320 -4.24 -1.20 -15.51
N ALA A 321 -2.96 -1.27 -15.14
CA ALA A 321 -2.18 -2.51 -15.25
C ALA A 321 -2.80 -3.64 -14.41
N ALA A 322 -3.22 -3.37 -13.17
CA ALA A 322 -3.83 -4.39 -12.32
C ALA A 322 -5.11 -4.98 -12.92
N THR A 323 -6.01 -4.15 -13.46
CA THR A 323 -7.22 -4.62 -14.15
C THR A 323 -6.87 -5.40 -15.41
N PHE A 324 -5.94 -4.88 -16.24
CA PHE A 324 -5.50 -5.58 -17.45
C PHE A 324 -4.89 -6.95 -17.15
N VAL A 325 -3.97 -7.02 -16.19
CA VAL A 325 -3.25 -8.24 -15.83
C VAL A 325 -4.21 -9.26 -15.22
N SER A 326 -5.07 -8.85 -14.28
CA SER A 326 -6.05 -9.75 -13.67
C SER A 326 -7.09 -10.26 -14.66
N HIS A 327 -7.52 -9.44 -15.61
CA HIS A 327 -8.34 -9.87 -16.73
C HIS A 327 -7.64 -10.94 -17.60
N GLN A 328 -6.38 -10.68 -17.99
CA GLN A 328 -5.62 -11.67 -18.77
C GLN A 328 -5.34 -12.95 -17.98
N ALA A 329 -5.16 -12.87 -16.66
CA ALA A 329 -4.98 -14.04 -15.81
C ALA A 329 -6.20 -14.97 -15.88
N ILE A 330 -7.42 -14.43 -15.75
CA ILE A 330 -8.65 -15.21 -15.96
C ILE A 330 -8.65 -15.86 -17.33
N GLN A 331 -8.29 -15.11 -18.38
CA GLN A 331 -8.26 -15.61 -19.75
C GLN A 331 -7.24 -16.73 -19.96
N VAL A 332 -6.07 -16.68 -19.31
CA VAL A 332 -5.03 -17.73 -19.38
C VAL A 332 -5.49 -19.00 -18.66
N LEU A 333 -6.20 -18.86 -17.53
CA LEU A 333 -6.75 -20.00 -16.79
C LEU A 333 -7.96 -20.63 -17.51
N GLY A 334 -8.65 -19.87 -18.37
CA GLY A 334 -9.85 -20.30 -19.08
C GLY A 334 -11.02 -20.50 -18.10
N GLY A 335 -11.76 -21.60 -18.23
CA GLY A 335 -12.90 -21.89 -17.33
C GLY A 335 -12.51 -21.92 -15.85
N MET A 336 -11.29 -22.37 -15.53
CA MET A 336 -10.79 -22.36 -14.15
C MET A 336 -10.58 -20.95 -13.59
N GLY A 337 -10.37 -19.95 -14.45
CA GLY A 337 -10.21 -18.56 -14.03
C GLY A 337 -11.52 -17.89 -13.63
N TYR A 338 -12.66 -18.50 -13.93
CA TYR A 338 -14.00 -17.97 -13.67
C TYR A 338 -14.68 -18.56 -12.43
N VAL A 339 -14.07 -19.57 -11.81
CA VAL A 339 -14.60 -20.25 -10.62
C VAL A 339 -13.82 -19.85 -9.37
N THR A 340 -14.50 -19.80 -8.23
CA THR A 340 -13.93 -19.36 -6.94
C THR A 340 -12.88 -20.31 -6.36
N ASP A 341 -12.69 -21.49 -6.97
CA ASP A 341 -11.63 -22.43 -6.61
C ASP A 341 -10.23 -21.91 -6.95
N MET A 342 -10.15 -20.96 -7.90
CA MET A 342 -8.91 -20.29 -8.28
C MET A 342 -8.96 -18.82 -7.87
N PRO A 343 -7.82 -18.23 -7.44
CA PRO A 343 -7.82 -16.85 -6.94
C PRO A 343 -7.93 -15.77 -8.02
N ALA A 344 -7.87 -16.13 -9.31
CA ALA A 344 -7.84 -15.19 -10.42
C ALA A 344 -9.08 -14.28 -10.48
N GLU A 345 -10.27 -14.82 -10.22
CA GLU A 345 -11.52 -14.05 -10.21
C GLU A 345 -11.51 -12.97 -9.11
N ARG A 346 -11.00 -13.32 -7.92
CA ARG A 346 -10.85 -12.37 -6.81
C ARG A 346 -9.87 -11.26 -7.14
N HIS A 347 -8.73 -11.59 -7.76
CA HIS A 347 -7.78 -10.57 -8.21
C HIS A 347 -8.40 -9.56 -9.17
N TYR A 348 -9.28 -10.01 -10.07
CA TYR A 348 -9.99 -9.13 -10.99
C TYR A 348 -11.00 -8.23 -10.29
N ARG A 349 -11.80 -8.79 -9.36
CA ARG A 349 -12.72 -8.01 -8.53
C ARG A 349 -12.00 -6.96 -7.68
N ASP A 350 -10.89 -7.36 -7.04
CA ASP A 350 -10.07 -6.49 -6.20
C ASP A 350 -9.34 -5.41 -7.01
N ALA A 351 -8.87 -5.71 -8.22
CA ALA A 351 -8.20 -4.72 -9.07
C ALA A 351 -9.13 -3.57 -9.45
N ARG A 352 -10.42 -3.86 -9.69
CA ARG A 352 -11.38 -2.88 -10.23
C ARG A 352 -11.51 -1.63 -9.39
N ILE A 353 -11.48 -1.75 -8.05
CA ILE A 353 -11.63 -0.58 -7.16
C ILE A 353 -10.43 0.38 -7.25
N THR A 354 -9.26 -0.12 -7.66
CA THR A 354 -8.03 0.67 -7.70
C THR A 354 -8.09 1.80 -8.72
N GLU A 355 -8.94 1.71 -9.74
CA GLU A 355 -9.18 2.78 -10.72
C GLU A 355 -10.18 3.84 -10.22
N ILE A 356 -10.86 3.62 -9.08
CA ILE A 356 -11.98 4.44 -8.62
C ILE A 356 -11.58 5.28 -7.40
N TYR A 357 -11.16 4.64 -6.30
CA TYR A 357 -10.88 5.36 -5.05
C TYR A 357 -9.56 6.16 -5.10
N GLU A 358 -9.38 7.04 -4.12
CA GLU A 358 -8.24 7.98 -4.04
C GLU A 358 -8.05 8.80 -5.34
N GLY A 359 -9.17 9.10 -5.98
CA GLY A 359 -9.29 9.78 -7.27
C GLY A 359 -9.38 8.79 -8.43
N THR A 360 -10.44 8.90 -9.21
CA THR A 360 -10.65 8.04 -10.39
C THR A 360 -9.53 8.23 -11.42
N SER A 361 -9.40 7.31 -12.36
CA SER A 361 -8.44 7.42 -13.46
C SER A 361 -8.54 8.76 -14.21
N GLU A 362 -9.75 9.31 -14.38
CA GLU A 362 -9.98 10.62 -15.00
C GLU A 362 -9.42 11.76 -14.14
N ILE A 363 -9.59 11.69 -12.82
CA ILE A 363 -8.99 12.66 -11.91
C ILE A 363 -7.47 12.59 -11.98
N GLN A 364 -6.88 11.39 -12.06
CA GLN A 364 -5.43 11.27 -12.23
C GLN A 364 -4.97 11.91 -13.54
N ARG A 365 -5.68 11.67 -14.64
CA ARG A 365 -5.40 12.30 -15.95
C ARG A 365 -5.47 13.83 -15.87
N LEU A 366 -6.46 14.39 -15.18
CA LEU A 366 -6.56 15.84 -14.96
C LEU A 366 -5.39 16.39 -14.15
N VAL A 367 -4.99 15.70 -13.07
CA VAL A 367 -3.82 16.10 -12.27
C VAL A 367 -2.56 16.10 -13.12
N ILE A 368 -2.34 15.06 -13.93
CA ILE A 368 -1.19 14.95 -14.82
C ILE A 368 -1.20 16.08 -15.86
N ALA A 369 -2.31 16.25 -16.59
CA ALA A 369 -2.45 17.26 -17.62
C ALA A 369 -2.22 18.68 -17.07
N ASN A 370 -2.80 18.99 -15.92
CA ASN A 370 -2.62 20.29 -15.28
C ASN A 370 -1.18 20.57 -14.87
N ASN A 371 -0.43 19.57 -14.39
CA ASN A 371 0.98 19.75 -14.05
C ASN A 371 1.85 19.89 -15.31
N ILE A 372 1.59 19.11 -16.36
CA ILE A 372 2.28 19.26 -17.64
C ILE A 372 2.08 20.67 -18.19
N LEU A 373 0.83 21.17 -18.27
CA LEU A 373 0.56 22.51 -18.81
C LEU A 373 1.27 23.62 -18.01
N LYS A 374 1.38 23.48 -16.69
CA LYS A 374 2.12 24.43 -15.85
C LYS A 374 3.62 24.45 -16.11
N GLU A 375 4.21 23.30 -16.50
CA GLU A 375 5.64 23.21 -16.82
C GLU A 375 6.02 23.99 -18.10
N TYR A 376 5.07 24.14 -19.03
CA TYR A 376 5.26 24.87 -20.29
C TYR A 376 4.76 26.31 -20.28
N GLN A 377 4.20 26.79 -19.15
CA GLN A 377 3.79 28.19 -18.97
C GLN A 377 4.90 29.06 -18.35
N GLN A 378 6.07 28.48 -18.08
CA GLN A 378 7.23 29.16 -17.49
C GLN A 378 8.08 29.88 -18.53
#